data_AF-A0A3D2YZA4-F1
#
_entry.id   AF-A0A3D2YZA4-F1
#
_cell.length_a   1.000
_cell.length_b   1.000
_cell.length_c   1.000
_cell.angle_alpha   90.00
_cell.angle_beta   90.00
_cell.angle_gamma   90.00
#
_symmetry.space_group_name_H-M   'P 1'
#
loop_
_entity.id
_entity.type
_entity.pdbx_description
1 polymer ?
#
loop_
_entity_poly.entity_id
_entity_poly.type
_entity_poly.pdbx_seq_one_letter_code
_entity_poly.pdbx_strand_id
1 'polypeptide(L)'
;MDSCRIVQHDFRDYRRDRFVNAQTSASARLAPTLLLTNEMGVSGDIREELGANDWARVEFDVPSAHVKSADVLFYVKGLDATQNKPVRLLVNGHRLNHHPKRERMLSGGWDRTRIPARYLRQGVNEIVFCSGWLYIDPDQGGRSSRSFDGGQTWHVNALGVDGGTRGEYLVRLRLKGFAPHGELVSPVFDLADPESAGIAPRVDIRSVRLTHEKESPRGTRIDFEMRSGSTPAFSPREWTSWEGRTVLESPGRFAQWRAVLSSNSAAATPVLKSVILRIDSVEARGSLRGVELLEVDQPDIAYSSYDFEYLTPHHRVDRLLKQYRLDEVIAAGTTDLGKFALLRDWVHSQWLGWQAHKYPHCPTWDPLDILETTKGNWGFGMCTHYGALFAGCASALGYVARVLIVDHHCLAEVWSDELQKWILQDAGPSREYDATYESRGVPVNAMEFHRLHENGTAHHLTINKLPQDAKTKMTKSWGSLFARFGIPLRNNHLVQAEPAELHHGYSQYHWDGYLWCSVDIDPKYAEYSLQTSREADFNWSVNQTRLYPRARAEAGVLEVDVETATPNFSHYQIRIDGGEWTQAQAPPSWSLHEGANELEVRGVNTFGRAGRSARLKVAYSG
;
A
#
# COMPACT_ATOMS: atom_id res chain seq x y z
N MET A 1 -3.37 43.03 11.07
CA MET A 1 -2.83 41.97 10.20
C MET A 1 -2.98 40.71 11.01
N ASP A 2 -4.11 40.03 10.86
CA ASP A 2 -4.35 38.77 11.57
C ASP A 2 -3.65 37.69 10.75
N SER A 3 -2.44 37.31 11.17
CA SER A 3 -1.71 36.22 10.52
C SER A 3 -2.41 34.91 10.88
N CYS A 4 -3.04 34.27 9.92
CA CYS A 4 -3.60 32.94 10.14
C CYS A 4 -2.47 31.90 10.26
N ARG A 5 -2.73 30.81 10.98
CA ARG A 5 -1.77 29.73 11.18
C ARG A 5 -2.41 28.36 11.12
N ILE A 6 -1.74 27.42 10.47
CA ILE A 6 -2.06 26.00 10.52
C ILE A 6 -1.00 25.33 11.39
N VAL A 7 -1.42 24.62 12.44
CA VAL A 7 -0.51 23.98 13.43
C VAL A 7 -0.60 22.46 13.30
N GLN A 8 0.55 21.81 13.18
CA GLN A 8 0.69 20.36 13.08
C GLN A 8 1.56 19.83 14.22
N HIS A 9 1.05 18.86 14.97
CA HIS A 9 1.77 18.22 16.09
C HIS A 9 1.65 16.68 16.09
N ASP A 10 0.89 16.11 15.15
CA ASP A 10 0.74 14.68 14.96
C ASP A 10 0.96 14.32 13.48
N PHE A 11 1.94 13.46 13.24
CA PHE A 11 2.37 13.04 11.91
C PHE A 11 1.96 11.60 11.58
N ARG A 12 1.14 10.94 12.42
CA ARG A 12 0.73 9.54 12.21
C ARG A 12 0.04 9.30 10.87
N ASP A 13 -0.72 10.28 10.39
CA ASP A 13 -1.49 10.18 9.14
C ASP A 13 -0.77 10.77 7.93
N TYR A 14 0.45 11.29 8.12
CA TYR A 14 1.25 11.90 7.05
C TYR A 14 1.85 10.82 6.17
N ARG A 15 1.92 11.09 4.86
CA ARG A 15 2.57 10.19 3.93
C ARG A 15 4.05 10.12 4.25
N ARG A 16 4.62 8.93 4.15
CA ARG A 16 6.02 8.69 4.50
C ARG A 16 6.58 7.48 3.79
N ASP A 17 7.87 7.50 3.54
CA ASP A 17 8.56 6.27 3.16
C ASP A 17 8.71 5.33 4.38
N ARG A 18 9.12 4.10 4.10
CA ARG A 18 9.37 3.05 5.11
C ARG A 18 10.49 3.39 6.11
N PHE A 19 11.24 4.46 5.89
CA PHE A 19 12.38 4.86 6.72
C PHE A 19 12.03 5.92 7.75
N VAL A 20 10.76 6.35 7.82
CA VAL A 20 10.26 7.24 8.88
C VAL A 20 9.33 6.48 9.81
N ASN A 21 9.64 6.53 11.10
CA ASN A 21 8.73 6.17 12.18
C ASN A 21 7.93 7.39 12.63
N ALA A 22 6.66 7.41 12.27
CA ALA A 22 5.64 8.28 12.86
C ALA A 22 4.52 7.47 13.53
N GLN A 23 4.72 6.17 13.74
CA GLN A 23 3.68 5.23 14.21
C GLN A 23 3.64 5.14 15.73
N THR A 24 4.80 5.15 16.39
CA THR A 24 4.91 4.95 17.84
C THR A 24 4.62 6.20 18.66
N SER A 25 4.54 7.37 18.02
CA SER A 25 4.35 8.67 18.67
C SER A 25 3.85 9.70 17.67
N ALA A 26 3.21 10.76 18.14
CA ALA A 26 2.79 11.90 17.30
C ALA A 26 3.97 12.58 16.56
N SER A 27 5.19 12.54 17.12
CA SER A 27 6.42 13.02 16.48
C SER A 27 6.98 12.05 15.43
N ALA A 28 7.64 12.58 14.41
CA ALA A 28 8.31 11.79 13.36
C ALA A 28 9.83 11.69 13.60
N ARG A 29 10.41 10.52 13.34
CA ARG A 29 11.85 10.24 13.44
C ARG A 29 12.25 9.16 12.43
N LEU A 30 13.54 8.93 12.20
CA LEU A 30 13.98 7.81 11.36
C LEU A 30 13.56 6.47 11.97
N ALA A 31 13.26 5.48 11.12
CA ALA A 31 12.89 4.13 11.53
C ALA A 31 14.08 3.45 12.23
N PRO A 32 13.89 2.80 13.40
CA PRO A 32 14.93 2.19 14.22
C PRO A 32 15.47 0.86 13.67
N THR A 33 15.10 0.49 12.44
CA THR A 33 15.51 -0.74 11.77
C THR A 33 15.57 -0.53 10.26
N LEU A 34 16.48 -1.22 9.58
CA LEU A 34 16.70 -1.12 8.13
C LEU A 34 16.86 -2.52 7.54
N LEU A 35 16.13 -2.84 6.47
CA LEU A 35 16.31 -4.10 5.73
C LEU A 35 17.19 -3.81 4.54
N LEU A 36 18.22 -4.63 4.37
CA LEU A 36 19.07 -4.66 3.19
C LEU A 36 18.78 -5.97 2.43
N THR A 37 18.55 -5.85 1.14
CA THR A 37 18.33 -6.96 0.21
C THR A 37 19.05 -6.66 -1.11
N ASN A 38 19.50 -7.70 -1.79
CA ASN A 38 20.04 -7.63 -3.17
C ASN A 38 19.07 -8.26 -4.18
N GLU A 39 18.02 -8.92 -3.70
CA GLU A 39 17.01 -9.64 -4.46
C GLU A 39 15.62 -9.07 -4.20
N MET A 40 14.69 -9.35 -5.12
CA MET A 40 13.27 -9.02 -4.95
C MET A 40 12.44 -10.25 -4.58
N GLY A 41 12.96 -11.45 -4.78
CA GLY A 41 12.29 -12.70 -4.48
C GLY A 41 11.26 -12.99 -5.53
N VAL A 42 11.58 -12.80 -6.81
CA VAL A 42 10.67 -13.12 -7.92
C VAL A 42 10.52 -14.64 -8.04
N SER A 43 11.62 -15.38 -7.88
CA SER A 43 11.59 -16.85 -7.77
C SER A 43 12.08 -17.34 -6.40
N GLY A 44 11.39 -18.35 -5.86
CA GLY A 44 11.78 -19.08 -4.65
C GLY A 44 12.00 -20.58 -4.89
N ASP A 45 12.18 -21.00 -6.15
CA ASP A 45 12.17 -22.42 -6.51
C ASP A 45 13.54 -22.99 -6.86
N ILE A 46 14.50 -22.15 -7.24
CA ILE A 46 15.85 -22.59 -7.60
C ILE A 46 16.65 -22.82 -6.31
N ARG A 47 16.91 -24.08 -6.00
CA ARG A 47 17.63 -24.49 -4.79
C ARG A 47 19.12 -24.69 -5.06
N GLU A 48 19.94 -24.32 -4.08
CA GLU A 48 21.35 -24.68 -4.00
C GLU A 48 21.65 -25.41 -2.70
N GLU A 49 22.23 -26.60 -2.78
CA GLU A 49 22.74 -27.35 -1.64
C GLU A 49 24.26 -27.18 -1.54
N LEU A 50 24.74 -26.75 -0.37
CA LEU A 50 26.16 -26.56 -0.11
C LEU A 50 26.80 -27.86 0.39
N GLY A 51 27.70 -28.43 -0.41
CA GLY A 51 28.55 -29.57 -0.06
C GLY A 51 29.65 -29.21 0.94
N ALA A 52 30.62 -30.13 1.12
CA ALA A 52 31.68 -29.95 2.11
C ALA A 52 32.63 -28.77 1.79
N ASN A 53 32.87 -28.52 0.50
CA ASN A 53 33.76 -27.48 -0.01
C ASN A 53 33.00 -26.33 -0.70
N ASP A 54 31.68 -26.46 -0.88
CA ASP A 54 30.86 -25.43 -1.51
C ASP A 54 30.43 -24.39 -0.47
N TRP A 55 30.89 -23.15 -0.63
CA TRP A 55 30.50 -22.05 0.25
C TRP A 55 29.78 -20.97 -0.56
N ALA A 56 28.74 -20.38 0.01
CA ALA A 56 28.01 -19.28 -0.59
C ALA A 56 28.32 -17.99 0.18
N ARG A 57 28.56 -16.88 -0.52
CA ARG A 57 28.82 -15.57 0.07
C ARG A 57 27.83 -14.55 -0.47
N VAL A 58 27.22 -13.81 0.45
CA VAL A 58 26.35 -12.67 0.17
C VAL A 58 26.98 -11.42 0.76
N GLU A 59 27.05 -10.36 -0.02
CA GLU A 59 27.60 -9.08 0.37
C GLU A 59 26.49 -8.04 0.63
N PHE A 60 26.61 -7.31 1.74
CA PHE A 60 25.72 -6.18 2.08
C PHE A 60 26.53 -4.92 2.36
N ASP A 61 26.07 -3.78 1.83
CA ASP A 61 26.62 -2.47 2.20
C ASP A 61 25.91 -1.92 3.44
N VAL A 62 26.60 -1.93 4.58
CA VAL A 62 26.07 -1.47 5.86
C VAL A 62 26.40 0.01 6.02
N PRO A 63 25.38 0.89 6.13
CA PRO A 63 25.58 2.34 6.06
C PRO A 63 26.31 2.92 7.30
N SER A 64 26.33 2.20 8.42
CA SER A 64 26.94 2.68 9.67
C SER A 64 27.42 1.52 10.54
N ALA A 65 28.62 1.65 11.12
CA ALA A 65 29.16 0.69 12.08
C ALA A 65 28.43 0.70 13.45
N HIS A 66 27.70 1.78 13.78
CA HIS A 66 27.01 1.96 15.07
C HIS A 66 25.64 1.26 15.15
N VAL A 67 25.43 0.17 14.39
CA VAL A 67 24.23 -0.65 14.55
C VAL A 67 24.25 -1.34 15.91
N LYS A 68 23.09 -1.47 16.55
CA LYS A 68 22.97 -2.23 17.82
C LYS A 68 23.16 -3.73 17.60
N SER A 69 22.82 -4.20 16.40
CA SER A 69 22.82 -5.61 16.00
C SER A 69 22.32 -5.77 14.57
N ALA A 70 22.34 -6.99 14.04
CA ALA A 70 21.54 -7.34 12.87
C ALA A 70 20.95 -8.75 12.98
N ASP A 71 19.93 -9.04 12.18
CA ASP A 71 19.45 -10.40 11.93
C ASP A 71 19.70 -10.72 10.45
N VAL A 72 20.38 -11.83 10.15
CA VAL A 72 20.38 -12.39 8.79
C VAL A 72 19.16 -13.28 8.66
N LEU A 73 18.39 -13.07 7.60
CA LEU A 73 17.22 -13.85 7.23
C LEU A 73 17.52 -14.58 5.94
N PHE A 74 17.13 -15.84 5.82
CA PHE A 74 17.33 -16.60 4.59
C PHE A 74 16.13 -17.51 4.34
N TYR A 75 15.70 -17.55 3.08
CA TYR A 75 14.55 -18.32 2.66
C TYR A 75 14.87 -19.82 2.67
N VAL A 76 13.94 -20.62 3.18
CA VAL A 76 14.08 -22.08 3.33
C VAL A 76 12.87 -22.83 2.78
N LYS A 77 11.94 -22.14 2.09
CA LYS A 77 10.70 -22.66 1.45
C LYS A 77 9.66 -23.30 2.37
N GLY A 78 10.06 -23.93 3.48
CA GLY A 78 9.16 -24.54 4.44
C GLY A 78 9.86 -25.11 5.69
N LEU A 79 9.06 -25.48 6.68
CA LEU A 79 9.47 -25.86 8.04
C LEU A 79 10.37 -27.10 8.14
N ASP A 80 10.30 -28.01 7.16
CA ASP A 80 11.00 -29.31 7.21
C ASP A 80 12.41 -29.26 6.59
N ALA A 81 12.75 -28.21 5.84
CA ALA A 81 13.98 -28.13 5.06
C ALA A 81 15.26 -28.01 5.91
N THR A 82 15.16 -27.59 7.17
CA THR A 82 16.33 -27.25 8.00
C THR A 82 16.45 -28.05 9.30
N GLN A 83 15.51 -28.96 9.60
CA GLN A 83 15.31 -29.50 10.95
C GLN A 83 16.50 -30.24 11.60
N ASN A 84 17.45 -30.76 10.81
CA ASN A 84 18.48 -31.69 11.33
C ASN A 84 19.94 -31.33 10.99
N LYS A 85 20.21 -30.20 10.34
CA LYS A 85 21.57 -29.80 9.95
C LYS A 85 21.89 -28.37 10.39
N PRO A 86 22.91 -28.13 11.22
CA PRO A 86 23.33 -26.78 11.56
C PRO A 86 23.83 -26.03 10.33
N VAL A 87 23.42 -24.77 10.20
CA VAL A 87 23.96 -23.84 9.21
C VAL A 87 25.16 -23.15 9.84
N ARG A 88 26.35 -23.34 9.25
CA ARG A 88 27.58 -22.67 9.68
C ARG A 88 27.76 -21.40 8.87
N LEU A 89 27.98 -20.30 9.57
CA LEU A 89 28.08 -18.97 9.00
C LEU A 89 29.41 -18.33 9.38
N LEU A 90 29.99 -17.55 8.47
CA LEU A 90 31.03 -16.57 8.77
C LEU A 90 30.47 -15.18 8.47
N VAL A 91 30.61 -14.25 9.42
CA VAL A 91 30.29 -12.83 9.21
C VAL A 91 31.58 -12.05 9.33
N ASN A 92 32.08 -11.53 8.21
CA ASN A 92 33.42 -10.91 8.12
C ASN A 92 34.51 -11.78 8.80
N GLY A 93 34.47 -13.10 8.57
CA GLY A 93 35.39 -14.07 9.16
C GLY A 93 35.06 -14.56 10.57
N HIS A 94 34.11 -13.94 11.28
CA HIS A 94 33.66 -14.39 12.59
C HIS A 94 32.67 -15.55 12.49
N ARG A 95 32.95 -16.65 13.18
CA ARG A 95 32.11 -17.86 13.16
C ARG A 95 30.81 -17.69 13.92
N LEU A 96 29.72 -18.16 13.32
CA LEU A 96 28.40 -18.31 13.93
C LEU A 96 27.86 -19.71 13.59
N ASN A 97 27.42 -20.45 14.60
CA ASN A 97 26.70 -21.71 14.42
C ASN A 97 25.22 -21.45 14.64
N HIS A 98 24.41 -21.69 13.61
CA HIS A 98 22.97 -21.58 13.69
C HIS A 98 22.33 -22.96 13.72
N HIS A 99 21.52 -23.18 14.75
CA HIS A 99 20.62 -24.31 14.82
C HIS A 99 19.21 -23.79 14.56
N PRO A 100 18.56 -24.22 13.46
CA PRO A 100 17.19 -23.85 13.13
C PRO A 100 16.27 -24.11 14.32
N LYS A 101 15.47 -23.11 14.68
CA LYS A 101 14.46 -23.22 15.74
C LYS A 101 13.11 -22.92 15.13
N ARG A 102 12.26 -23.94 15.06
CA ARG A 102 10.91 -23.85 14.49
C ARG A 102 10.10 -22.67 15.05
N GLU A 103 10.18 -22.45 16.35
CA GLU A 103 9.52 -21.34 17.06
C GLU A 103 10.01 -19.94 16.64
N ARG A 104 11.19 -19.85 16.00
CA ARG A 104 11.80 -18.60 15.54
C ARG A 104 11.63 -18.36 14.04
N MET A 105 11.14 -19.36 13.30
CA MET A 105 10.78 -19.23 11.89
C MET A 105 9.53 -18.36 11.81
N LEU A 106 9.66 -17.22 11.14
CA LEU A 106 8.69 -16.13 11.21
C LEU A 106 7.34 -16.54 10.62
N SER A 107 7.41 -16.89 9.35
CA SER A 107 6.33 -17.33 8.48
C SER A 107 6.38 -18.82 8.18
N GLY A 108 7.36 -19.55 8.71
CA GLY A 108 7.64 -20.94 8.34
C GLY A 108 8.40 -21.12 7.01
N GLY A 109 8.61 -20.04 6.24
CA GLY A 109 9.38 -20.02 4.99
C GLY A 109 10.74 -19.35 5.11
N TRP A 110 10.95 -18.56 6.17
CA TRP A 110 12.19 -17.84 6.43
C TRP A 110 12.76 -18.26 7.79
N ASP A 111 14.05 -18.59 7.79
CA ASP A 111 14.83 -18.78 9.01
C ASP A 111 15.71 -17.54 9.27
N ARG A 112 16.17 -17.37 10.51
CA ARG A 112 16.96 -16.21 10.91
C ARG A 112 17.94 -16.51 12.01
N THR A 113 19.06 -15.79 11.98
CA THR A 113 20.00 -15.78 13.10
C THR A 113 20.52 -14.38 13.44
N ARG A 114 20.85 -14.19 14.72
CA ARG A 114 21.28 -12.91 15.26
C ARG A 114 22.78 -12.73 15.03
N ILE A 115 23.14 -11.58 14.46
CA ILE A 115 24.53 -11.14 14.28
C ILE A 115 24.86 -10.11 15.37
N PRO A 116 25.90 -10.35 16.19
CA PRO A 116 26.43 -9.34 17.11
C PRO A 116 26.96 -8.13 16.34
N ALA A 117 26.67 -6.91 16.83
CA ALA A 117 27.12 -5.67 16.18
C ALA A 117 28.63 -5.62 15.91
N ARG A 118 29.45 -6.15 16.83
CA ARG A 118 30.90 -6.20 16.70
C ARG A 118 31.43 -7.00 15.50
N TYR A 119 30.59 -7.81 14.85
CA TYR A 119 30.98 -8.54 13.64
C TYR A 119 30.72 -7.74 12.37
N LEU A 120 30.02 -6.60 12.48
CA LEU A 120 29.68 -5.73 11.38
C LEU A 120 30.60 -4.51 11.36
N ARG A 121 30.83 -3.98 10.16
CA ARG A 121 31.57 -2.74 9.91
C ARG A 121 30.78 -1.83 8.97
N GLN A 122 31.13 -0.56 8.89
CA GLN A 122 30.59 0.30 7.84
C GLN A 122 31.14 -0.13 6.46
N GLY A 123 30.32 -0.05 5.42
CA GLY A 123 30.66 -0.48 4.07
C GLY A 123 30.33 -1.96 3.83
N VAL A 124 31.10 -2.62 2.96
CA VAL A 124 30.83 -4.01 2.56
C VAL A 124 31.08 -5.00 3.71
N ASN A 125 30.06 -5.79 3.99
CA ASN A 125 30.05 -6.90 4.93
C ASN A 125 29.74 -8.20 4.19
N GLU A 126 30.49 -9.25 4.51
CA GLU A 126 30.33 -10.57 3.90
C GLU A 126 29.62 -11.51 4.88
N ILE A 127 28.58 -12.19 4.39
CA ILE A 127 27.93 -13.30 5.08
C ILE A 127 28.18 -14.56 4.26
N VAL A 128 28.97 -15.48 4.82
CA VAL A 128 29.35 -16.73 4.16
C VAL A 128 28.61 -17.89 4.81
N PHE A 129 27.87 -18.66 4.02
CA PHE A 129 27.24 -19.92 4.39
C PHE A 129 28.19 -21.06 3.98
N CYS A 130 28.57 -21.90 4.94
CA CYS A 130 29.54 -23.01 4.75
C CYS A 130 28.88 -24.39 4.82
N SER A 131 27.55 -24.43 4.93
CA SER A 131 26.71 -25.63 4.93
C SER A 131 25.25 -25.21 4.82
N GLY A 132 24.38 -26.16 4.49
CA GLY A 132 22.94 -25.92 4.40
C GLY A 132 22.50 -25.61 2.97
N TRP A 133 21.26 -25.20 2.82
CA TRP A 133 20.63 -24.98 1.52
C TRP A 133 20.20 -23.52 1.41
N LEU A 134 20.35 -22.96 0.21
CA LEU A 134 19.92 -21.61 -0.13
C LEU A 134 19.01 -21.67 -1.36
N TYR A 135 18.30 -20.57 -1.61
CA TYR A 135 17.46 -20.39 -2.78
C TYR A 135 17.95 -19.19 -3.56
N ILE A 136 17.76 -19.22 -4.87
CA ILE A 136 18.29 -18.24 -5.81
C ILE A 136 17.13 -17.53 -6.49
N ASP A 137 17.17 -16.20 -6.48
CA ASP A 137 16.35 -15.34 -7.32
C ASP A 137 17.10 -15.08 -8.64
N PRO A 138 16.64 -15.63 -9.78
CA PRO A 138 17.34 -15.53 -11.05
C PRO A 138 17.07 -14.17 -11.72
N ASP A 139 18.08 -13.28 -11.72
CA ASP A 139 18.10 -12.07 -12.54
C ASP A 139 19.55 -11.51 -12.61
N GLN A 140 19.73 -10.21 -12.85
CA GLN A 140 21.01 -9.52 -12.70
C GLN A 140 21.49 -9.58 -11.25
N GLY A 141 22.51 -10.39 -11.00
CA GLY A 141 23.23 -10.46 -9.72
C GLY A 141 24.58 -9.75 -9.74
N GLY A 142 25.26 -9.78 -8.59
CA GLY A 142 26.61 -9.23 -8.40
C GLY A 142 27.10 -9.21 -6.95
N ARG A 143 26.22 -9.46 -5.98
CA ARG A 143 26.51 -9.49 -4.55
C ARG A 143 26.46 -10.90 -3.95
N SER A 144 26.01 -11.87 -4.73
CA SER A 144 26.08 -13.30 -4.41
C SER A 144 27.19 -13.99 -5.20
N SER A 145 27.98 -14.81 -4.51
CA SER A 145 29.06 -15.60 -5.10
C SER A 145 29.18 -16.97 -4.45
N ARG A 146 29.69 -17.93 -5.22
CA ARG A 146 29.93 -19.29 -4.75
C ARG A 146 31.40 -19.65 -4.85
N SER A 147 31.88 -20.40 -3.86
CA SER A 147 33.18 -21.03 -3.84
C SER A 147 33.01 -22.54 -3.93
N PHE A 148 33.92 -23.22 -4.64
CA PHE A 148 33.96 -24.68 -4.78
C PHE A 148 35.16 -25.32 -4.05
N ASP A 149 36.00 -24.50 -3.40
CA ASP A 149 37.28 -24.89 -2.81
C ASP A 149 37.43 -24.44 -1.35
N GLY A 150 36.31 -24.28 -0.65
CA GLY A 150 36.28 -23.91 0.77
C GLY A 150 36.60 -22.43 1.02
N GLY A 151 36.24 -21.55 0.09
CA GLY A 151 36.37 -20.10 0.21
C GLY A 151 37.68 -19.51 -0.30
N GLN A 152 38.50 -20.26 -1.06
CA GLN A 152 39.76 -19.75 -1.62
C GLN A 152 39.51 -18.96 -2.92
N THR A 153 38.63 -19.45 -3.80
CA THR A 153 38.14 -18.72 -4.98
C THR A 153 36.63 -18.47 -4.91
N TRP A 154 36.19 -17.39 -5.55
CA TRP A 154 34.78 -16.97 -5.57
C TRP A 154 34.32 -16.68 -6.99
N HIS A 155 33.17 -17.24 -7.35
CA HIS A 155 32.57 -17.16 -8.67
C HIS A 155 31.21 -16.45 -8.54
N VAL A 156 31.10 -15.25 -9.11
CA VAL A 156 29.83 -14.52 -9.23
C VAL A 156 29.07 -15.06 -10.44
N ASN A 157 27.74 -15.02 -10.42
CA ASN A 157 26.89 -15.46 -11.54
C ASN A 157 27.09 -16.94 -11.93
N ALA A 158 27.58 -17.74 -10.99
CA ALA A 158 27.84 -19.17 -11.15
C ALA A 158 27.16 -19.96 -10.02
N LEU A 159 25.87 -19.69 -9.85
CA LEU A 159 25.02 -20.29 -8.81
C LEU A 159 24.25 -21.49 -9.36
N GLY A 160 23.55 -22.19 -8.48
CA GLY A 160 22.71 -23.33 -8.82
C GLY A 160 23.48 -24.63 -8.97
N VAL A 161 22.76 -25.73 -9.18
CA VAL A 161 23.35 -27.10 -9.23
C VAL A 161 24.46 -27.20 -10.27
N ASP A 162 24.26 -26.60 -11.45
CA ASP A 162 25.20 -26.69 -12.58
C ASP A 162 26.17 -25.49 -12.64
N GLY A 163 26.12 -24.57 -11.68
CA GLY A 163 26.94 -23.34 -11.68
C GLY A 163 26.67 -22.39 -12.86
N GLY A 164 25.52 -22.55 -13.54
CA GLY A 164 25.12 -21.74 -14.70
C GLY A 164 24.09 -20.66 -14.38
N THR A 165 23.61 -20.58 -13.14
CA THR A 165 22.56 -19.65 -12.74
C THR A 165 23.17 -18.31 -12.34
N ARG A 166 22.70 -17.23 -12.98
CA ARG A 166 22.93 -15.85 -12.53
C ARG A 166 21.84 -15.45 -11.56
N GLY A 167 22.17 -14.59 -10.59
CA GLY A 167 21.18 -14.11 -9.64
C GLY A 167 21.75 -13.84 -8.26
N GLU A 168 20.86 -13.77 -7.29
CA GLU A 168 21.16 -13.48 -5.89
C GLU A 168 20.57 -14.58 -5.01
N TYR A 169 21.24 -14.91 -3.90
CA TYR A 169 20.62 -15.76 -2.90
C TYR A 169 19.52 -15.00 -2.17
N LEU A 170 18.40 -15.67 -1.87
CA LEU A 170 17.29 -15.19 -1.03
C LEU A 170 17.73 -15.04 0.43
N VAL A 171 18.61 -14.07 0.67
CA VAL A 171 19.22 -13.73 1.95
C VAL A 171 19.07 -12.23 2.14
N ARG A 172 18.59 -11.84 3.31
CA ARG A 172 18.35 -10.45 3.70
C ARG A 172 19.04 -10.13 5.01
N LEU A 173 19.36 -8.86 5.23
CA LEU A 173 20.00 -8.39 6.45
C LEU A 173 19.17 -7.27 7.09
N ARG A 174 18.56 -7.55 8.23
CA ARG A 174 17.82 -6.55 9.03
C ARG A 174 18.73 -5.96 10.09
N LEU A 175 19.16 -4.72 9.89
CA LEU A 175 19.94 -3.95 10.85
C LEU A 175 19.04 -3.36 11.95
N LYS A 176 19.46 -3.46 13.21
CA LYS A 176 18.84 -2.75 14.33
C LYS A 176 19.60 -1.45 14.58
N GLY A 177 18.98 -0.33 14.24
CA GLY A 177 19.58 0.99 14.23
C GLY A 177 18.83 1.90 13.26
N PHE A 178 18.95 3.20 13.45
CA PHE A 178 18.20 4.17 12.66
C PHE A 178 18.61 4.12 11.18
N ALA A 179 17.62 4.15 10.29
CA ALA A 179 17.82 4.31 8.86
C ALA A 179 18.59 5.61 8.57
N PRO A 180 19.40 5.66 7.50
CA PRO A 180 20.25 6.82 7.22
C PRO A 180 19.46 8.05 6.71
N HIS A 181 18.32 7.82 6.07
CA HIS A 181 17.50 8.84 5.42
C HIS A 181 16.04 8.39 5.37
N GLY A 182 15.10 9.33 5.49
CA GLY A 182 13.67 9.08 5.27
C GLY A 182 12.87 10.36 5.03
N GLU A 183 11.78 10.23 4.30
CA GLU A 183 10.91 11.35 3.90
C GLU A 183 9.52 11.30 4.54
N LEU A 184 9.05 12.46 5.00
CA LEU A 184 7.70 12.70 5.52
C LEU A 184 7.05 13.84 4.72
N VAL A 185 5.87 13.62 4.16
CA VAL A 185 5.15 14.57 3.31
C VAL A 185 3.81 14.94 3.95
N SER A 186 3.53 16.24 4.04
CA SER A 186 2.28 16.76 4.57
C SER A 186 1.08 16.44 3.67
N PRO A 187 -0.17 16.51 4.16
CA PRO A 187 -1.31 16.70 3.27
C PRO A 187 -1.17 18.03 2.51
N VAL A 188 -1.99 18.20 1.48
CA VAL A 188 -2.16 19.52 0.84
C VAL A 188 -2.99 20.39 1.79
N PHE A 189 -2.52 21.61 2.03
CA PHE A 189 -3.25 22.59 2.83
C PHE A 189 -3.90 23.63 1.90
N ASP A 190 -5.18 23.91 2.12
CA ASP A 190 -5.87 25.07 1.54
C ASP A 190 -5.51 26.31 2.37
N LEU A 191 -4.68 27.18 1.79
CA LEU A 191 -4.24 28.41 2.44
C LEU A 191 -5.33 29.49 2.44
N ALA A 192 -6.37 29.33 1.62
CA ALA A 192 -7.52 30.23 1.57
C ALA A 192 -8.62 29.87 2.58
N ASP A 193 -8.62 28.62 3.07
CA ASP A 193 -9.51 28.15 4.14
C ASP A 193 -8.73 27.40 5.24
N PRO A 194 -7.83 28.09 5.97
CA PRO A 194 -6.95 27.46 6.96
C PRO A 194 -7.68 26.90 8.19
N GLU A 195 -8.92 27.32 8.43
CA GLU A 195 -9.78 26.84 9.51
C GLU A 195 -10.78 25.76 9.05
N SER A 196 -10.78 25.42 7.76
CA SER A 196 -11.74 24.49 7.13
C SER A 196 -13.20 24.90 7.36
N ALA A 197 -13.51 26.19 7.22
CA ALA A 197 -14.85 26.76 7.36
C ALA A 197 -15.83 26.30 6.25
N GLY A 198 -15.31 25.75 5.15
CA GLY A 198 -16.09 25.08 4.10
C GLY A 198 -16.37 25.93 2.87
N ILE A 199 -16.29 27.27 2.97
CA ILE A 199 -16.27 28.19 1.82
C ILE A 199 -15.14 29.20 2.01
N ALA A 200 -14.16 29.20 1.11
CA ALA A 200 -13.04 30.12 1.19
C ALA A 200 -13.47 31.55 0.79
N PRO A 201 -13.14 32.58 1.59
CA PRO A 201 -13.28 33.95 1.13
C PRO A 201 -12.28 34.26 0.00
N ARG A 202 -12.47 35.40 -0.66
CA ARG A 202 -11.48 35.87 -1.64
C ARG A 202 -10.29 36.46 -0.90
N VAL A 203 -9.17 35.75 -0.94
CA VAL A 203 -7.91 36.14 -0.29
C VAL A 203 -6.78 36.34 -1.29
N ASP A 204 -5.96 37.37 -1.06
CA ASP A 204 -4.65 37.54 -1.68
C ASP A 204 -3.59 36.96 -0.74
N ILE A 205 -3.09 35.75 -1.05
CA ILE A 205 -2.07 35.07 -0.24
C ILE A 205 -0.69 35.53 -0.72
N ARG A 206 -0.04 36.35 0.10
CA ARG A 206 1.23 37.00 -0.22
C ARG A 206 2.41 36.09 0.06
N SER A 207 2.39 35.42 1.21
CA SER A 207 3.43 34.46 1.55
C SER A 207 2.94 33.40 2.52
N VAL A 208 3.63 32.26 2.53
CA VAL A 208 3.50 31.24 3.59
C VAL A 208 4.88 30.93 4.14
N ARG A 209 5.00 30.93 5.47
CA ARG A 209 6.24 30.64 6.20
C ARG A 209 6.09 29.41 7.07
N LEU A 210 6.93 28.42 6.84
CA LEU A 210 7.09 27.25 7.68
C LEU A 210 8.03 27.54 8.85
N THR A 211 7.57 27.19 10.05
CA THR A 211 8.41 27.10 11.25
C THR A 211 8.19 25.75 11.91
N HIS A 212 9.12 25.31 12.75
CA HIS A 212 9.07 23.95 13.30
C HIS A 212 9.69 23.88 14.70
N GLU A 213 9.30 22.86 15.45
CA GLU A 213 10.02 22.38 16.63
C GLU A 213 10.67 21.04 16.31
N LYS A 214 11.99 20.93 16.49
CA LYS A 214 12.74 19.69 16.22
C LYS A 214 13.89 19.49 17.18
N GLU A 215 14.28 18.24 17.35
CA GLU A 215 15.54 17.83 17.98
C GLU A 215 16.47 17.28 16.90
N SER A 216 17.73 17.71 16.90
CA SER A 216 18.74 17.24 15.95
C SER A 216 20.04 16.93 16.69
N PRO A 217 20.16 15.74 17.30
CA PRO A 217 21.42 15.28 17.89
C PRO A 217 22.60 15.39 16.91
N ARG A 218 23.83 15.41 17.43
CA ARG A 218 25.03 15.50 16.58
C ARG A 218 25.03 14.41 15.50
N GLY A 219 25.24 14.83 14.25
CA GLY A 219 25.25 13.93 13.09
C GLY A 219 23.89 13.68 12.44
N THR A 220 22.83 14.30 12.94
CA THR A 220 21.48 14.24 12.35
C THR A 220 21.01 15.61 11.88
N ARG A 221 20.07 15.63 10.92
CA ARG A 221 19.42 16.85 10.45
C ARG A 221 18.01 16.58 9.93
N ILE A 222 17.21 17.65 9.89
CA ILE A 222 15.93 17.69 9.17
C ILE A 222 15.97 18.89 8.24
N ASP A 223 15.89 18.62 6.95
CA ASP A 223 15.79 19.60 5.89
C ASP A 223 14.32 19.72 5.47
N PHE A 224 13.86 20.94 5.19
CA PHE A 224 12.47 21.19 4.79
C PHE A 224 12.42 21.68 3.36
N GLU A 225 11.46 21.15 2.63
CA GLU A 225 11.12 21.59 1.29
C GLU A 225 9.65 21.96 1.23
N MET A 226 9.32 22.94 0.40
CA MET A 226 7.95 23.39 0.18
C MET A 226 7.64 23.44 -1.32
N ARG A 227 6.38 23.25 -1.66
CA ARG A 227 5.81 23.49 -2.99
C ARG A 227 4.40 24.03 -2.86
N SER A 228 3.91 24.66 -3.91
CA SER A 228 2.56 25.22 -3.93
C SER A 228 1.94 25.18 -5.32
N GLY A 229 0.62 25.41 -5.39
CA GLY A 229 -0.11 25.35 -6.64
C GLY A 229 -1.51 25.96 -6.59
N SER A 230 -2.13 26.01 -7.76
CA SER A 230 -3.48 26.55 -8.00
C SER A 230 -4.59 25.53 -7.75
N THR A 231 -4.30 24.23 -7.82
CA THR A 231 -5.27 23.13 -7.72
C THR A 231 -5.12 22.31 -6.44
N PRO A 232 -6.19 21.70 -5.89
CA PRO A 232 -6.13 20.94 -4.64
C PRO A 232 -5.31 19.65 -4.76
N ALA A 233 -5.35 18.99 -5.92
CA ALA A 233 -4.47 17.87 -6.23
C ALA A 233 -3.17 18.34 -6.89
N PHE A 234 -2.06 17.68 -6.57
CA PHE A 234 -0.78 17.92 -7.22
C PHE A 234 -0.84 17.58 -8.73
N SER A 235 -0.39 18.52 -9.56
CA SER A 235 -0.16 18.31 -10.99
C SER A 235 1.11 19.06 -11.38
N PRO A 236 2.06 18.45 -12.12
CA PRO A 236 3.30 19.12 -12.52
C PRO A 236 3.12 20.42 -13.33
N ARG A 237 1.93 20.64 -13.92
CA ARG A 237 1.61 21.86 -14.67
C ARG A 237 1.11 23.01 -13.79
N GLU A 238 0.42 22.68 -12.70
CA GLU A 238 -0.28 23.62 -11.82
C GLU A 238 0.45 23.85 -10.49
N TRP A 239 1.50 23.07 -10.23
CA TRP A 239 2.29 23.10 -9.01
C TRP A 239 3.76 23.33 -9.28
N THR A 240 4.43 24.02 -8.35
CA THR A 240 5.88 24.14 -8.35
C THR A 240 6.54 22.80 -8.01
N SER A 241 7.83 22.68 -8.37
CA SER A 241 8.68 21.60 -7.87
C SER A 241 8.94 21.78 -6.37
N TRP A 242 9.48 20.75 -5.71
CA TRP A 242 9.97 20.89 -4.34
C TRP A 242 11.14 21.86 -4.29
N GLU A 243 11.08 22.81 -3.36
CA GLU A 243 12.12 23.83 -3.17
C GLU A 243 12.60 23.80 -1.73
N GLY A 244 13.92 23.73 -1.52
CA GLY A 244 14.58 23.72 -0.20
C GLY A 244 14.54 25.06 0.52
N ARG A 245 13.33 25.58 0.72
CA ARG A 245 13.03 26.86 1.38
C ARG A 245 11.87 26.69 2.35
N THR A 246 11.87 27.51 3.40
CA THR A 246 10.81 27.55 4.42
C THR A 246 9.86 28.75 4.24
N VAL A 247 9.99 29.46 3.13
CA VAL A 247 9.11 30.58 2.76
C VAL A 247 8.78 30.46 1.28
N LEU A 248 7.50 30.53 0.95
CA LEU A 248 7.02 30.68 -0.42
C LEU A 248 6.37 32.07 -0.56
N GLU A 249 6.78 32.81 -1.58
CA GLU A 249 6.14 34.07 -1.99
C GLU A 249 5.09 33.75 -3.06
N SER A 250 3.94 34.40 -2.97
CA SER A 250 2.78 34.23 -3.86
C SER A 250 2.47 32.75 -4.15
N PRO A 251 2.23 31.92 -3.13
CA PRO A 251 2.14 30.46 -3.29
C PRO A 251 0.93 29.99 -4.12
N GLY A 252 -0.05 30.86 -4.39
CA GLY A 252 -1.36 30.44 -4.86
C GLY A 252 -2.26 30.01 -3.70
N ARG A 253 -3.17 29.06 -3.93
CA ARG A 253 -4.16 28.62 -2.94
C ARG A 253 -3.68 27.45 -2.11
N PHE A 254 -2.95 26.52 -2.71
CA PHE A 254 -2.61 25.26 -2.06
C PHE A 254 -1.10 25.16 -1.82
N ALA A 255 -0.70 24.58 -0.68
CA ALA A 255 0.69 24.33 -0.39
C ALA A 255 0.92 22.98 0.31
N GLN A 256 2.13 22.46 0.16
CA GLN A 256 2.58 21.24 0.80
C GLN A 256 4.02 21.41 1.26
N TRP A 257 4.38 20.72 2.35
CA TRP A 257 5.76 20.64 2.81
C TRP A 257 6.22 19.19 2.91
N ARG A 258 7.52 18.99 2.77
CA ARG A 258 8.21 17.72 2.99
C ARG A 258 9.35 17.93 3.96
N ALA A 259 9.48 17.04 4.94
CA ALA A 259 10.62 16.96 5.85
C ALA A 259 11.49 15.77 5.43
N VAL A 260 12.77 16.06 5.17
CA VAL A 260 13.80 15.07 4.83
C VAL A 260 14.67 14.87 6.06
N LEU A 261 14.51 13.71 6.71
CA LEU A 261 15.26 13.35 7.90
C LEU A 261 16.52 12.60 7.47
N SER A 262 17.67 12.89 8.09
CA SER A 262 18.89 12.12 7.85
C SER A 262 19.78 11.99 9.06
N SER A 263 20.57 10.92 9.06
CA SER A 263 21.56 10.59 10.08
C SER A 263 22.78 9.93 9.44
N ASN A 264 23.98 10.33 9.88
CA ASN A 264 25.22 9.63 9.54
C ASN A 264 25.57 8.50 10.53
N SER A 265 24.69 8.19 11.48
CA SER A 265 24.91 7.18 12.50
C SER A 265 23.61 6.42 12.82
N ALA A 266 23.69 5.09 12.82
CA ALA A 266 22.55 4.24 13.19
C ALA A 266 22.17 4.34 14.69
N ALA A 267 22.96 5.06 15.51
CA ALA A 267 22.70 5.23 16.94
C ALA A 267 21.88 6.48 17.29
N ALA A 268 21.70 7.42 16.34
CA ALA A 268 21.00 8.68 16.57
C ALA A 268 19.97 8.97 15.47
N THR A 269 18.91 9.70 15.83
CA THR A 269 17.84 10.10 14.92
C THR A 269 17.42 11.54 15.21
N PRO A 270 17.12 12.36 14.19
CA PRO A 270 16.43 13.62 14.41
C PRO A 270 14.95 13.36 14.73
N VAL A 271 14.32 14.27 15.47
CA VAL A 271 12.90 14.16 15.85
C VAL A 271 12.17 15.44 15.47
N LEU A 272 11.15 15.34 14.62
CA LEU A 272 10.22 16.43 14.30
C LEU A 272 9.05 16.38 15.29
N LYS A 273 8.84 17.47 16.03
CA LYS A 273 7.77 17.57 17.04
C LYS A 273 6.57 18.35 16.55
N SER A 274 6.80 19.47 15.86
CA SER A 274 5.71 20.27 15.31
C SER A 274 6.15 21.04 14.07
N VAL A 275 5.16 21.36 13.23
CA VAL A 275 5.28 22.29 12.10
C VAL A 275 4.15 23.31 12.20
N ILE A 276 4.44 24.56 11.87
CA ILE A 276 3.47 25.65 11.83
C ILE A 276 3.65 26.39 10.52
N LEU A 277 2.60 26.45 9.72
CA LEU A 277 2.49 27.32 8.55
C LEU A 277 1.87 28.64 9.00
N ARG A 278 2.60 29.75 8.85
CA ARG A 278 2.07 31.10 9.03
C ARG A 278 1.74 31.69 7.67
N ILE A 279 0.51 32.16 7.51
CA ILE A 279 -0.01 32.65 6.25
C ILE A 279 -0.13 34.17 6.36
N ASP A 280 0.54 34.88 5.46
CA ASP A 280 0.33 36.31 5.26
C ASP A 280 -0.63 36.49 4.08
N SER A 281 -1.85 36.91 4.38
CA SER A 281 -2.90 37.11 3.39
C SER A 281 -3.72 38.35 3.67
N VAL A 282 -4.34 38.89 2.62
CA VAL A 282 -5.31 39.96 2.72
C VAL A 282 -6.65 39.48 2.18
N GLU A 283 -7.62 39.39 3.07
CA GLU A 283 -8.99 39.06 2.71
C GLU A 283 -9.72 40.27 2.10
N ALA A 284 -10.41 40.06 0.99
CA ALA A 284 -11.34 41.03 0.45
C ALA A 284 -12.60 41.10 1.31
N ARG A 285 -12.79 42.25 1.98
CA ARG A 285 -13.95 42.52 2.84
C ARG A 285 -15.27 42.22 2.12
N GLY A 286 -16.14 41.46 2.79
CA GLY A 286 -17.48 41.15 2.30
C GLY A 286 -17.50 40.23 1.08
N SER A 287 -16.42 39.49 0.80
CA SER A 287 -16.38 38.56 -0.34
C SER A 287 -17.41 37.44 -0.24
N LEU A 288 -17.78 37.04 0.99
CA LEU A 288 -18.85 36.07 1.26
C LEU A 288 -20.19 36.72 1.63
N ARG A 289 -20.35 38.03 1.39
CA ARG A 289 -21.60 38.72 1.74
C ARG A 289 -22.78 38.05 1.04
N GLY A 290 -23.79 37.67 1.82
CA GLY A 290 -24.99 37.04 1.32
C GLY A 290 -24.89 35.53 1.13
N VAL A 291 -23.70 34.93 1.20
CA VAL A 291 -23.49 33.48 1.03
C VAL A 291 -23.37 32.81 2.38
N GLU A 292 -24.22 31.82 2.64
CA GLU A 292 -24.21 30.99 3.84
C GLU A 292 -24.10 29.51 3.47
N LEU A 293 -23.20 28.78 4.13
CA LEU A 293 -23.08 27.33 3.95
C LEU A 293 -24.20 26.61 4.71
N LEU A 294 -25.05 25.88 4.00
CA LEU A 294 -26.16 25.13 4.60
C LEU A 294 -25.79 23.67 4.89
N GLU A 295 -25.14 23.01 3.92
CA GLU A 295 -24.81 21.58 4.01
C GLU A 295 -23.56 21.27 3.18
N VAL A 296 -22.70 20.41 3.72
CA VAL A 296 -21.59 19.79 2.98
C VAL A 296 -21.70 18.29 3.19
N ASP A 297 -21.84 17.56 2.09
CA ASP A 297 -21.72 16.10 2.10
C ASP A 297 -20.62 15.67 1.12
N GLN A 298 -19.42 15.51 1.66
CA GLN A 298 -18.25 15.02 0.92
C GLN A 298 -17.29 14.30 1.87
N PRO A 299 -16.58 13.27 1.40
CA PRO A 299 -15.57 12.59 2.22
C PRO A 299 -14.26 13.38 2.28
N ASP A 300 -13.47 13.11 3.31
CA ASP A 300 -12.04 13.40 3.27
C ASP A 300 -11.34 12.44 2.30
N ILE A 301 -10.36 12.96 1.55
CA ILE A 301 -9.58 12.15 0.64
C ILE A 301 -8.27 11.76 1.33
N ALA A 302 -8.12 10.46 1.58
CA ALA A 302 -6.91 9.89 2.15
C ALA A 302 -6.08 9.22 1.06
N TYR A 303 -4.84 9.67 0.88
CA TYR A 303 -3.89 9.07 -0.07
C TYR A 303 -2.97 8.07 0.62
N SER A 304 -2.63 6.98 -0.06
CA SER A 304 -1.55 6.07 0.34
C SER A 304 -0.18 6.76 0.23
N SER A 305 0.78 6.30 1.04
CA SER A 305 2.20 6.64 0.89
C SER A 305 2.87 5.89 -0.26
N TYR A 306 2.22 4.83 -0.75
CA TYR A 306 2.70 3.95 -1.81
C TYR A 306 1.77 4.05 -3.02
N ASP A 307 2.36 4.18 -4.20
CA ASP A 307 1.62 4.17 -5.45
C ASP A 307 0.99 2.79 -5.70
N PHE A 308 -0.16 2.79 -6.35
CA PHE A 308 -0.88 1.58 -6.74
C PHE A 308 -1.11 1.58 -8.24
N GLU A 309 -0.71 0.50 -8.91
CA GLU A 309 -0.87 0.35 -10.36
C GLU A 309 -2.25 -0.24 -10.70
N TYR A 310 -3.12 0.59 -11.26
CA TYR A 310 -4.48 0.21 -11.63
C TYR A 310 -4.54 -0.42 -13.02
N LEU A 311 -5.36 -1.46 -13.18
CA LEU A 311 -5.76 -2.01 -14.47
C LEU A 311 -6.45 -0.91 -15.30
N THR A 312 -5.95 -0.67 -16.51
CA THR A 312 -6.50 0.28 -17.47
C THR A 312 -7.30 -0.46 -18.56
N PRO A 313 -8.15 0.24 -19.33
CA PRO A 313 -8.80 -0.34 -20.51
C PRO A 313 -7.79 -1.00 -21.45
N HIS A 314 -8.09 -2.23 -21.88
CA HIS A 314 -7.20 -3.03 -22.71
C HIS A 314 -7.98 -4.13 -23.45
N HIS A 315 -7.52 -4.57 -24.62
CA HIS A 315 -8.24 -5.60 -25.41
C HIS A 315 -8.45 -6.93 -24.66
N ARG A 316 -7.55 -7.26 -23.72
CA ARG A 316 -7.70 -8.44 -22.83
C ARG A 316 -8.83 -8.26 -21.82
N VAL A 317 -9.09 -7.02 -21.36
CA VAL A 317 -10.24 -6.68 -20.53
C VAL A 317 -11.53 -6.93 -21.33
N ASP A 318 -11.60 -6.41 -22.55
CA ASP A 318 -12.75 -6.64 -23.45
C ASP A 318 -13.00 -8.13 -23.69
N ARG A 319 -11.93 -8.90 -23.90
CA ARG A 319 -12.00 -10.36 -24.06
C ARG A 319 -12.59 -11.02 -22.81
N LEU A 320 -12.06 -10.71 -21.62
CA LEU A 320 -12.53 -11.29 -20.37
C LEU A 320 -14.02 -10.99 -20.13
N LEU A 321 -14.43 -9.72 -20.29
CA LEU A 321 -15.83 -9.29 -20.12
C LEU A 321 -16.77 -10.04 -21.08
N LYS A 322 -16.42 -10.08 -22.38
CA LYS A 322 -17.28 -10.70 -23.42
C LYS A 322 -17.32 -12.22 -23.33
N GLN A 323 -16.16 -12.87 -23.17
CA GLN A 323 -16.05 -14.33 -23.18
C GLN A 323 -16.80 -14.97 -21.99
N TYR A 324 -16.82 -14.29 -20.84
CA TYR A 324 -17.45 -14.80 -19.62
C TYR A 324 -18.72 -14.05 -19.21
N ARG A 325 -19.18 -13.08 -20.02
CA ARG A 325 -20.43 -12.33 -19.84
C ARG A 325 -20.55 -11.71 -18.44
N LEU A 326 -19.47 -11.10 -17.96
CA LEU A 326 -19.36 -10.66 -16.56
C LEU A 326 -20.39 -9.59 -16.16
N ASP A 327 -20.83 -8.75 -17.10
CA ASP A 327 -21.92 -7.80 -16.86
C ASP A 327 -23.23 -8.52 -16.50
N GLU A 328 -23.52 -9.66 -17.13
CA GLU A 328 -24.71 -10.45 -16.84
C GLU A 328 -24.60 -11.20 -15.52
N VAL A 329 -23.39 -11.65 -15.16
CA VAL A 329 -23.12 -12.32 -13.87
C VAL A 329 -23.58 -11.44 -12.70
N ILE A 330 -23.31 -10.13 -12.77
CA ILE A 330 -23.65 -9.20 -11.69
C ILE A 330 -24.99 -8.49 -11.87
N ALA A 331 -25.69 -8.70 -12.99
CA ALA A 331 -26.83 -7.87 -13.39
C ALA A 331 -28.00 -7.88 -12.40
N ALA A 332 -28.20 -8.98 -11.67
CA ALA A 332 -29.25 -9.09 -10.66
C ALA A 332 -28.94 -8.31 -9.36
N GLY A 333 -27.70 -7.88 -9.16
CA GLY A 333 -27.28 -7.12 -7.98
C GLY A 333 -27.72 -5.67 -8.08
N THR A 334 -28.55 -5.22 -7.13
CA THR A 334 -29.01 -3.83 -7.06
C THR A 334 -28.11 -2.93 -6.21
N THR A 335 -27.34 -3.52 -5.30
CA THR A 335 -26.34 -2.86 -4.47
C THR A 335 -24.92 -3.28 -4.85
N ASP A 336 -23.93 -2.49 -4.49
CA ASP A 336 -22.51 -2.86 -4.60
C ASP A 336 -22.26 -4.25 -4.00
N LEU A 337 -22.68 -4.45 -2.74
CA LEU A 337 -22.49 -5.71 -2.03
C LEU A 337 -23.16 -6.89 -2.75
N GLY A 338 -24.36 -6.68 -3.30
CA GLY A 338 -25.06 -7.71 -4.07
C GLY A 338 -24.32 -8.09 -5.35
N LYS A 339 -23.79 -7.10 -6.09
CA LYS A 339 -22.99 -7.34 -7.30
C LYS A 339 -21.69 -8.07 -6.99
N PHE A 340 -21.00 -7.67 -5.92
CA PHE A 340 -19.77 -8.33 -5.48
C PHE A 340 -20.01 -9.76 -5.02
N ALA A 341 -21.11 -10.02 -4.31
CA ALA A 341 -21.50 -11.36 -3.92
C ALA A 341 -21.78 -12.26 -5.12
N LEU A 342 -22.53 -11.77 -6.12
CA LEU A 342 -22.79 -12.52 -7.36
C LEU A 342 -21.50 -12.85 -8.13
N LEU A 343 -20.60 -11.87 -8.24
CA LEU A 343 -19.31 -12.11 -8.88
C LEU A 343 -18.48 -13.15 -8.11
N ARG A 344 -18.47 -13.08 -6.78
CA ARG A 344 -17.73 -13.99 -5.91
C ARG A 344 -18.26 -15.42 -5.98
N ASP A 345 -19.58 -15.61 -5.92
CA ASP A 345 -20.24 -16.91 -6.08
C ASP A 345 -19.97 -17.49 -7.48
N TRP A 346 -20.00 -16.65 -8.53
CA TRP A 346 -19.61 -17.07 -9.87
C TRP A 346 -18.16 -17.55 -9.92
N VAL A 347 -17.20 -16.79 -9.36
CA VAL A 347 -15.78 -17.17 -9.29
C VAL A 347 -15.61 -18.50 -8.55
N HIS A 348 -16.25 -18.64 -7.38
CA HIS A 348 -16.20 -19.85 -6.56
C HIS A 348 -16.65 -21.11 -7.33
N SER A 349 -17.67 -20.98 -8.17
CA SER A 349 -18.26 -22.08 -8.94
C SER A 349 -17.45 -22.53 -10.17
N GLN A 350 -16.39 -21.82 -10.55
CA GLN A 350 -15.71 -22.08 -11.83
C GLN A 350 -14.89 -23.38 -11.83
N TRP A 351 -14.32 -23.79 -10.69
CA TRP A 351 -13.55 -25.05 -10.57
C TRP A 351 -13.53 -25.57 -9.13
N LEU A 352 -13.07 -26.81 -8.96
CA LEU A 352 -12.76 -27.39 -7.65
C LEU A 352 -11.28 -27.15 -7.31
N GLY A 353 -11.00 -26.45 -6.21
CA GLY A 353 -9.62 -26.15 -5.82
C GLY A 353 -8.79 -27.34 -5.35
N TRP A 354 -7.48 -27.10 -5.20
CA TRP A 354 -6.51 -28.03 -4.61
C TRP A 354 -6.36 -29.39 -5.34
N GLN A 355 -6.47 -29.38 -6.66
CA GLN A 355 -6.35 -30.58 -7.51
C GLN A 355 -4.92 -30.85 -8.02
N ALA A 356 -3.88 -30.34 -7.33
CA ALA A 356 -2.48 -30.42 -7.78
C ALA A 356 -1.97 -31.87 -7.99
N HIS A 357 -2.52 -32.85 -7.26
CA HIS A 357 -2.21 -34.27 -7.43
C HIS A 357 -2.71 -34.85 -8.76
N LYS A 358 -3.76 -34.24 -9.33
CA LYS A 358 -4.39 -34.67 -10.59
C LYS A 358 -3.90 -33.84 -11.78
N TYR A 359 -3.68 -32.55 -11.57
CA TYR A 359 -3.23 -31.61 -12.58
C TYR A 359 -2.02 -30.83 -12.05
N PRO A 360 -0.81 -31.03 -12.59
CA PRO A 360 0.42 -30.50 -11.98
C PRO A 360 0.71 -29.03 -12.32
N HIS A 361 0.08 -28.47 -13.37
CA HIS A 361 0.35 -27.09 -13.77
C HIS A 361 -0.31 -26.09 -12.83
N CYS A 362 0.49 -25.16 -12.30
CA CYS A 362 0.02 -24.04 -11.50
C CYS A 362 -0.08 -22.80 -12.41
N PRO A 363 -1.27 -22.24 -12.66
CA PRO A 363 -1.42 -21.08 -13.53
C PRO A 363 -0.83 -19.81 -12.91
N THR A 364 -0.74 -18.77 -13.71
CA THR A 364 -0.42 -17.41 -13.26
C THR A 364 -1.59 -16.77 -12.50
N TRP A 365 -1.38 -15.54 -12.02
CA TRP A 365 -2.46 -14.74 -11.42
C TRP A 365 -3.32 -14.02 -12.48
N ASP A 366 -3.08 -14.26 -13.78
CA ASP A 366 -3.87 -13.71 -14.87
C ASP A 366 -5.27 -14.37 -14.91
N PRO A 367 -6.37 -13.60 -14.83
CA PRO A 367 -7.73 -14.12 -14.90
C PRO A 367 -8.03 -15.04 -16.09
N LEU A 368 -7.52 -14.73 -17.29
CA LEU A 368 -7.76 -15.54 -18.48
C LEU A 368 -7.01 -16.86 -18.40
N ASP A 369 -5.75 -16.82 -17.97
CA ASP A 369 -4.93 -18.02 -17.78
C ASP A 369 -5.55 -18.95 -16.74
N ILE A 370 -5.97 -18.41 -15.58
CA ILE A 370 -6.66 -19.18 -14.53
C ILE A 370 -7.89 -19.89 -15.08
N LEU A 371 -8.77 -19.17 -15.77
CA LEU A 371 -10.03 -19.72 -16.28
C LEU A 371 -9.80 -20.75 -17.40
N GLU A 372 -8.84 -20.53 -18.29
CA GLU A 372 -8.52 -21.45 -19.40
C GLU A 372 -7.84 -22.73 -18.88
N THR A 373 -6.89 -22.57 -17.97
CA THR A 373 -6.13 -23.66 -17.34
C THR A 373 -7.02 -24.59 -16.52
N THR A 374 -7.85 -24.02 -15.64
CA THR A 374 -8.69 -24.80 -14.72
C THR A 374 -9.86 -25.47 -15.43
N LYS A 375 -10.51 -24.80 -16.39
CA LYS A 375 -11.58 -25.40 -17.22
C LYS A 375 -11.05 -26.47 -18.17
N GLY A 376 -9.83 -26.31 -18.66
CA GLY A 376 -9.17 -27.27 -19.55
C GLY A 376 -8.72 -28.56 -18.87
N ASN A 377 -8.82 -28.68 -17.53
CA ASN A 377 -8.34 -29.84 -16.77
C ASN A 377 -6.85 -30.15 -17.00
N TRP A 378 -6.00 -29.14 -17.19
CA TRP A 378 -4.55 -29.31 -17.31
C TRP A 378 -3.75 -28.55 -16.25
N GLY A 379 -4.40 -27.73 -15.42
CA GLY A 379 -3.85 -27.20 -14.18
C GLY A 379 -4.86 -27.13 -13.03
N PHE A 380 -4.43 -26.61 -11.88
CA PHE A 380 -5.23 -26.51 -10.66
C PHE A 380 -5.30 -25.07 -10.15
N GLY A 381 -6.34 -24.74 -9.38
CA GLY A 381 -6.42 -23.47 -8.66
C GLY A 381 -6.34 -23.66 -7.14
N MET A 382 -5.89 -22.61 -6.47
CA MET A 382 -5.75 -22.47 -5.01
C MET A 382 -6.42 -21.18 -4.56
N CYS A 383 -6.48 -20.92 -3.25
CA CYS A 383 -6.99 -19.65 -2.71
C CYS A 383 -6.47 -18.41 -3.45
N THR A 384 -5.17 -18.37 -3.76
CA THR A 384 -4.52 -17.31 -4.55
C THR A 384 -5.19 -17.05 -5.90
N HIS A 385 -5.55 -18.12 -6.61
CA HIS A 385 -6.19 -18.02 -7.92
C HIS A 385 -7.65 -17.56 -7.82
N TYR A 386 -8.37 -17.94 -6.76
CA TYR A 386 -9.73 -17.41 -6.52
C TYR A 386 -9.68 -15.91 -6.18
N GLY A 387 -8.76 -15.49 -5.30
CA GLY A 387 -8.56 -14.08 -4.97
C GLY A 387 -8.12 -13.23 -6.16
N ALA A 388 -7.12 -13.70 -6.93
CA ALA A 388 -6.64 -13.04 -8.14
C ALA A 388 -7.72 -12.94 -9.21
N LEU A 389 -8.48 -14.02 -9.45
CA LEU A 389 -9.57 -14.01 -10.42
C LEU A 389 -10.68 -13.03 -10.01
N PHE A 390 -11.11 -13.03 -8.74
CA PHE A 390 -12.11 -12.08 -8.26
C PHE A 390 -11.64 -10.64 -8.45
N ALA A 391 -10.42 -10.32 -7.99
CA ALA A 391 -9.86 -8.97 -8.10
C ALA A 391 -9.74 -8.53 -9.57
N GLY A 392 -9.28 -9.42 -10.46
CA GLY A 392 -9.15 -9.15 -11.88
C GLY A 392 -10.49 -8.96 -12.59
N CYS A 393 -11.49 -9.80 -12.30
CA CYS A 393 -12.84 -9.64 -12.86
C CYS A 393 -13.54 -8.37 -12.36
N ALA A 394 -13.44 -8.06 -11.05
CA ALA A 394 -14.00 -6.82 -10.50
C ALA A 394 -13.33 -5.59 -11.13
N SER A 395 -12.01 -5.62 -11.30
CA SER A 395 -11.25 -4.55 -11.96
C SER A 395 -11.63 -4.39 -13.44
N ALA A 396 -11.80 -5.49 -14.17
CA ALA A 396 -12.28 -5.49 -15.56
C ALA A 396 -13.67 -4.87 -15.70
N LEU A 397 -14.55 -5.09 -14.71
CA LEU A 397 -15.88 -4.47 -14.63
C LEU A 397 -15.84 -2.99 -14.23
N GLY A 398 -14.66 -2.40 -14.01
CA GLY A 398 -14.46 -0.99 -13.66
C GLY A 398 -14.57 -0.68 -12.17
N TYR A 399 -14.65 -1.69 -11.30
CA TYR A 399 -14.49 -1.51 -9.85
C TYR A 399 -13.02 -1.45 -9.47
N VAL A 400 -12.73 -1.03 -8.26
CA VAL A 400 -11.37 -1.02 -7.74
C VAL A 400 -11.22 -2.15 -6.74
N ALA A 401 -10.47 -3.17 -7.13
CA ALA A 401 -10.22 -4.35 -6.32
C ALA A 401 -8.73 -4.69 -6.29
N ARG A 402 -8.31 -5.46 -5.30
CA ARG A 402 -6.92 -5.93 -5.13
C ARG A 402 -6.90 -7.31 -4.53
N VAL A 403 -5.82 -8.04 -4.78
CA VAL A 403 -5.53 -9.29 -4.08
C VAL A 403 -5.14 -8.96 -2.63
N LEU A 404 -5.54 -9.79 -1.69
CA LEU A 404 -5.13 -9.71 -0.30
C LEU A 404 -4.43 -11.00 0.11
N ILE A 405 -3.27 -10.82 0.70
CA ILE A 405 -2.37 -11.87 1.17
C ILE A 405 -2.51 -11.95 2.69
N VAL A 406 -2.75 -13.15 3.23
CA VAL A 406 -2.77 -13.40 4.68
C VAL A 406 -1.97 -14.67 4.99
N ASP A 407 -1.84 -15.05 6.25
CA ASP A 407 -1.01 -16.22 6.57
C ASP A 407 -1.62 -17.50 5.97
N HIS A 408 -0.89 -18.16 5.05
CA HIS A 408 -1.31 -19.38 4.35
C HIS A 408 -2.64 -19.31 3.57
N HIS A 409 -3.15 -18.11 3.29
CA HIS A 409 -4.40 -17.92 2.56
C HIS A 409 -4.36 -16.65 1.72
N CYS A 410 -5.18 -16.59 0.68
CA CYS A 410 -5.25 -15.46 -0.23
C CYS A 410 -6.69 -15.24 -0.66
N LEU A 411 -7.09 -13.97 -0.66
CA LEU A 411 -8.43 -13.51 -0.97
C LEU A 411 -8.35 -12.19 -1.73
N ALA A 412 -9.41 -11.40 -1.72
CA ALA A 412 -9.44 -10.09 -2.35
C ALA A 412 -10.11 -9.04 -1.46
N GLU A 413 -9.86 -7.78 -1.77
CA GLU A 413 -10.66 -6.65 -1.31
C GLU A 413 -11.19 -5.86 -2.51
N VAL A 414 -12.37 -5.30 -2.37
CA VAL A 414 -12.98 -4.40 -3.35
C VAL A 414 -13.52 -3.15 -2.65
N TRP A 415 -13.42 -2.01 -3.30
CA TRP A 415 -14.02 -0.77 -2.82
C TRP A 415 -15.53 -0.76 -3.10
N SER A 416 -16.32 -0.46 -2.07
CA SER A 416 -17.75 -0.14 -2.21
C SER A 416 -17.94 1.37 -2.09
N ASP A 417 -18.58 1.96 -3.11
CA ASP A 417 -18.95 3.36 -3.12
C ASP A 417 -20.12 3.64 -2.16
N GLU A 418 -21.05 2.68 -2.01
CA GLU A 418 -22.16 2.77 -1.05
C GLU A 418 -21.71 2.79 0.41
N LEU A 419 -20.76 1.91 0.77
CA LEU A 419 -20.21 1.84 2.14
C LEU A 419 -19.03 2.79 2.35
N GLN A 420 -18.51 3.39 1.28
CA GLN A 420 -17.30 4.20 1.25
C GLN A 420 -16.09 3.54 1.91
N LYS A 421 -15.90 2.24 1.65
CA LYS A 421 -14.81 1.47 2.24
C LYS A 421 -14.41 0.28 1.38
N TRP A 422 -13.18 -0.17 1.60
CA TRP A 422 -12.74 -1.49 1.19
C TRP A 422 -13.52 -2.57 1.95
N ILE A 423 -13.83 -3.68 1.30
CA ILE A 423 -14.51 -4.84 1.89
C ILE A 423 -13.82 -6.14 1.45
N LEU A 424 -13.70 -7.08 2.39
CA LEU A 424 -13.14 -8.41 2.12
C LEU A 424 -14.09 -9.26 1.29
N GLN A 425 -13.53 -9.95 0.30
CA GLN A 425 -14.22 -10.90 -0.57
C GLN A 425 -13.39 -12.18 -0.63
N ASP A 426 -13.93 -13.26 -0.06
CA ASP A 426 -13.31 -14.58 -0.09
C ASP A 426 -14.07 -15.47 -1.06
N ALA A 427 -13.51 -15.65 -2.26
CA ALA A 427 -14.08 -16.55 -3.27
C ALA A 427 -13.59 -18.00 -3.10
N GLY A 428 -12.83 -18.29 -2.04
CA GLY A 428 -11.93 -19.44 -1.87
C GLY A 428 -12.48 -20.82 -2.23
N PRO A 429 -11.59 -21.83 -2.39
CA PRO A 429 -11.95 -23.16 -2.87
C PRO A 429 -12.90 -23.89 -1.93
N SER A 430 -13.89 -24.62 -2.47
CA SER A 430 -14.88 -25.59 -1.90
C SER A 430 -14.84 -26.08 -0.43
N ARG A 431 -13.72 -26.04 0.30
CA ARG A 431 -13.64 -26.25 1.77
C ARG A 431 -13.63 -24.93 2.56
N GLU A 432 -13.37 -23.82 1.89
CA GLU A 432 -13.25 -22.45 2.38
C GLU A 432 -14.44 -21.65 1.84
N TYR A 433 -14.85 -20.65 2.60
CA TYR A 433 -16.15 -20.01 2.43
C TYR A 433 -16.12 -19.05 1.23
N ASP A 434 -16.98 -19.28 0.24
CA ASP A 434 -17.59 -18.19 -0.53
C ASP A 434 -18.27 -17.25 0.47
N ALA A 435 -17.58 -16.17 0.85
CA ALA A 435 -18.01 -15.35 1.97
C ALA A 435 -17.59 -13.89 1.93
N THR A 436 -18.41 -13.10 2.62
CA THR A 436 -18.08 -11.80 3.17
C THR A 436 -18.00 -11.93 4.69
N TYR A 437 -17.03 -11.24 5.31
CA TYR A 437 -16.87 -11.20 6.75
C TYR A 437 -17.52 -9.94 7.31
N GLU A 438 -18.39 -10.08 8.31
CA GLU A 438 -19.21 -8.99 8.83
C GLU A 438 -19.01 -8.80 10.34
N SER A 439 -18.91 -7.55 10.76
CA SER A 439 -19.04 -7.14 12.15
C SER A 439 -20.36 -6.39 12.31
N ARG A 440 -21.26 -6.91 13.15
CA ARG A 440 -22.61 -6.34 13.37
C ARG A 440 -23.38 -6.09 12.08
N GLY A 441 -23.26 -7.00 11.10
CA GLY A 441 -23.94 -6.93 9.81
C GLY A 441 -23.31 -6.00 8.78
N VAL A 442 -22.14 -5.40 9.08
CA VAL A 442 -21.40 -4.57 8.13
C VAL A 442 -20.14 -5.29 7.69
N PRO A 443 -19.89 -5.43 6.37
CA PRO A 443 -18.65 -6.00 5.85
C PRO A 443 -17.39 -5.31 6.39
N VAL A 444 -16.39 -6.09 6.76
CA VAL A 444 -15.09 -5.58 7.25
C VAL A 444 -14.02 -5.60 6.17
N ASN A 445 -13.04 -4.71 6.28
CA ASN A 445 -11.76 -4.77 5.54
C ASN A 445 -10.69 -5.57 6.29
N ALA A 446 -9.55 -5.80 5.65
CA ALA A 446 -8.41 -6.53 6.21
C ALA A 446 -7.88 -5.91 7.51
N MET A 447 -7.78 -4.57 7.55
CA MET A 447 -7.28 -3.84 8.72
C MET A 447 -8.22 -3.98 9.93
N GLU A 448 -9.53 -3.85 9.72
CA GLU A 448 -10.54 -4.06 10.75
C GLU A 448 -10.54 -5.50 11.25
N PHE A 449 -10.44 -6.49 10.35
CA PHE A 449 -10.32 -7.89 10.71
C PHE A 449 -9.05 -8.11 11.56
N HIS A 450 -7.90 -7.63 11.10
CA HIS A 450 -6.63 -7.73 11.80
C HIS A 450 -6.70 -7.13 13.21
N ARG A 451 -7.28 -5.93 13.36
CA ARG A 451 -7.49 -5.30 14.69
C ARG A 451 -8.40 -6.13 15.59
N LEU A 452 -9.48 -6.72 15.05
CA LEU A 452 -10.34 -7.62 15.82
C LEU A 452 -9.59 -8.88 16.25
N HIS A 453 -8.69 -9.41 15.41
CA HIS A 453 -7.83 -10.54 15.76
C HIS A 453 -6.85 -10.19 16.88
N GLU A 454 -6.09 -9.10 16.75
CA GLU A 454 -5.13 -8.62 17.76
C GLU A 454 -5.81 -8.36 19.11
N ASN A 455 -7.05 -7.85 19.09
CA ASN A 455 -7.85 -7.62 20.29
C ASN A 455 -8.52 -8.90 20.84
N GLY A 456 -8.32 -10.08 20.24
CA GLY A 456 -8.94 -11.34 20.65
C GLY A 456 -10.45 -11.44 20.40
N THR A 457 -11.02 -10.55 19.58
CA THR A 457 -12.46 -10.40 19.34
C THR A 457 -12.93 -10.85 17.94
N ALA A 458 -12.04 -11.40 17.10
CA ALA A 458 -12.39 -11.90 15.77
C ALA A 458 -13.53 -12.94 15.76
N HIS A 459 -13.74 -13.67 16.87
CA HIS A 459 -14.85 -14.62 17.04
C HIS A 459 -16.25 -13.96 17.06
N HIS A 460 -16.33 -12.62 17.14
CA HIS A 460 -17.57 -11.86 16.96
C HIS A 460 -17.96 -11.65 15.49
N LEU A 461 -17.04 -11.92 14.56
CA LEU A 461 -17.33 -11.82 13.13
C LEU A 461 -18.34 -12.89 12.71
N THR A 462 -19.13 -12.53 11.71
CA THR A 462 -20.04 -13.44 11.01
C THR A 462 -19.46 -13.70 9.63
N ILE A 463 -19.43 -14.97 9.24
CA ILE A 463 -19.14 -15.40 7.87
C ILE A 463 -20.48 -15.45 7.15
N ASN A 464 -20.70 -14.52 6.23
CA ASN A 464 -21.92 -14.44 5.44
C ASN A 464 -21.65 -14.98 4.03
N LYS A 465 -22.28 -16.11 3.71
CA LYS A 465 -22.29 -16.62 2.34
C LYS A 465 -23.41 -15.95 1.55
N LEU A 466 -23.03 -14.87 0.85
CA LEU A 466 -23.90 -14.16 -0.10
C LEU A 466 -23.73 -14.75 -1.51
N PRO A 467 -24.76 -14.74 -2.36
CA PRO A 467 -26.09 -14.14 -2.18
C PRO A 467 -27.08 -14.97 -1.34
N GLN A 468 -26.67 -16.13 -0.82
CA GLN A 468 -27.56 -17.05 -0.10
C GLN A 468 -27.96 -16.57 1.32
N ASP A 469 -27.34 -15.50 1.82
CA ASP A 469 -27.47 -14.93 3.18
C ASP A 469 -27.32 -15.99 4.29
N ALA A 470 -26.50 -17.00 4.04
CA ALA A 470 -26.25 -18.08 4.98
C ALA A 470 -25.13 -17.67 5.96
N LYS A 471 -25.54 -17.25 7.16
CA LYS A 471 -24.65 -16.70 8.19
C LYS A 471 -24.18 -17.77 9.17
N THR A 472 -22.87 -17.82 9.40
CA THR A 472 -22.26 -18.67 10.43
C THR A 472 -21.28 -17.84 11.28
N LYS A 473 -21.04 -18.26 12.52
CA LYS A 473 -20.09 -17.55 13.40
C LYS A 473 -18.65 -17.87 13.00
N MET A 474 -17.79 -16.85 13.10
CA MET A 474 -16.36 -17.00 12.91
C MET A 474 -15.75 -17.96 13.95
N THR A 475 -14.87 -18.84 13.49
CA THR A 475 -14.07 -19.71 14.38
C THR A 475 -12.74 -19.04 14.75
N LYS A 476 -12.20 -19.36 15.93
CA LYS A 476 -10.91 -18.81 16.37
C LYS A 476 -9.75 -19.19 15.44
N SER A 477 -9.77 -20.40 14.87
CA SER A 477 -8.73 -20.90 13.96
C SER A 477 -8.70 -20.18 12.62
N TRP A 478 -9.84 -19.71 12.13
CA TRP A 478 -9.88 -18.90 10.92
C TRP A 478 -9.38 -17.48 11.18
N GLY A 479 -9.72 -16.94 12.35
CA GLY A 479 -9.25 -15.61 12.77
C GLY A 479 -7.72 -15.47 12.77
N SER A 480 -6.98 -16.54 13.08
CA SER A 480 -5.51 -16.51 13.11
C SER A 480 -4.84 -16.36 11.75
N LEU A 481 -5.55 -16.59 10.63
CA LEU A 481 -5.00 -16.33 9.29
C LEU A 481 -4.67 -14.84 9.12
N PHE A 482 -5.43 -13.96 9.77
CA PHE A 482 -5.28 -12.49 9.73
C PHE A 482 -4.30 -11.95 10.79
N ALA A 483 -3.47 -12.80 11.40
CA ALA A 483 -2.37 -12.36 12.28
C ALA A 483 -1.36 -11.46 11.56
N ARG A 484 -1.32 -11.55 10.22
CA ARG A 484 -0.67 -10.59 9.33
C ARG A 484 -1.44 -10.54 8.02
N PHE A 485 -1.32 -9.42 7.31
CA PHE A 485 -1.79 -9.33 5.94
C PHE A 485 -0.91 -8.39 5.12
N GLY A 486 -0.94 -8.55 3.82
CA GLY A 486 -0.29 -7.65 2.87
C GLY A 486 -1.07 -7.55 1.56
N ILE A 487 -0.68 -6.62 0.72
CA ILE A 487 -1.26 -6.40 -0.60
C ILE A 487 -0.15 -6.25 -1.66
N PRO A 488 -0.35 -6.76 -2.89
CA PRO A 488 0.38 -6.23 -4.03
C PRO A 488 -0.07 -4.80 -4.28
N LEU A 489 0.88 -3.93 -4.66
CA LEU A 489 0.61 -2.54 -5.01
C LEU A 489 0.11 -2.39 -6.46
N ARG A 490 -0.74 -3.33 -6.90
CA ARG A 490 -1.27 -3.42 -8.27
C ARG A 490 -2.45 -4.36 -8.38
N ASN A 491 -3.27 -4.19 -9.43
CA ASN A 491 -4.35 -5.12 -9.80
C ASN A 491 -4.40 -5.45 -11.30
N ASN A 492 -3.33 -5.18 -12.05
CA ASN A 492 -3.26 -5.34 -13.51
C ASN A 492 -2.74 -6.71 -13.99
N HIS A 493 -2.87 -7.78 -13.18
CA HIS A 493 -2.38 -9.14 -13.50
C HIS A 493 -2.90 -9.72 -14.83
N LEU A 494 -4.06 -9.24 -15.32
CA LEU A 494 -4.61 -9.59 -16.63
C LEU A 494 -3.78 -9.10 -17.82
N VAL A 495 -3.07 -7.97 -17.67
CA VAL A 495 -2.30 -7.33 -18.74
C VAL A 495 -0.80 -7.57 -18.55
N GLN A 496 -0.36 -7.62 -17.31
CA GLN A 496 1.02 -7.94 -16.94
C GLN A 496 0.97 -9.05 -15.91
N ALA A 497 1.35 -10.28 -16.24
CA ALA A 497 1.19 -11.42 -15.32
C ALA A 497 2.13 -11.36 -14.09
N GLU A 498 3.33 -10.82 -14.26
CA GLU A 498 4.38 -10.77 -13.24
C GLU A 498 4.62 -9.35 -12.70
N PRO A 499 5.16 -9.20 -11.49
CA PRO A 499 5.51 -10.25 -10.53
C PRO A 499 4.27 -10.85 -9.86
N ALA A 500 4.27 -12.18 -9.71
CA ALA A 500 3.23 -12.94 -9.03
C ALA A 500 3.82 -14.27 -8.54
N GLU A 501 3.62 -14.60 -7.27
CA GLU A 501 4.09 -15.87 -6.71
C GLU A 501 3.10 -16.99 -7.02
N LEU A 502 3.39 -17.78 -8.05
CA LEU A 502 2.51 -18.83 -8.58
C LEU A 502 2.11 -19.85 -7.51
N HIS A 503 3.11 -20.35 -6.77
CA HIS A 503 2.93 -21.41 -5.77
C HIS A 503 2.47 -20.90 -4.40
N HIS A 504 1.95 -19.68 -4.35
CA HIS A 504 1.38 -19.11 -3.15
C HIS A 504 0.09 -19.87 -2.76
N GLY A 505 0.02 -20.26 -1.48
CA GLY A 505 -0.96 -21.19 -0.91
C GLY A 505 -0.31 -22.55 -0.63
N TYR A 506 0.65 -22.93 -1.47
CA TYR A 506 1.44 -24.16 -1.33
C TYR A 506 2.79 -23.94 -0.63
N SER A 507 3.34 -22.74 -0.77
CA SER A 507 4.62 -22.29 -0.23
C SER A 507 4.50 -20.92 0.44
N GLN A 508 5.55 -20.51 1.15
CA GLN A 508 5.60 -19.24 1.85
C GLN A 508 6.05 -18.10 0.95
N TYR A 509 5.56 -16.90 1.23
CA TYR A 509 5.95 -15.69 0.53
C TYR A 509 7.47 -15.46 0.63
N HIS A 510 8.01 -14.94 -0.44
CA HIS A 510 9.39 -14.51 -0.57
C HIS A 510 9.49 -13.17 -1.33
N TRP A 511 8.53 -12.80 -2.17
CA TRP A 511 8.58 -11.53 -2.89
C TRP A 511 8.55 -10.30 -1.97
N ASP A 512 9.50 -9.39 -2.15
CA ASP A 512 9.74 -8.22 -1.31
C ASP A 512 8.93 -6.98 -1.73
N GLY A 513 8.11 -7.11 -2.78
CA GLY A 513 7.31 -6.02 -3.33
C GLY A 513 5.90 -5.88 -2.75
N TYR A 514 5.45 -6.78 -1.87
CA TYR A 514 4.17 -6.60 -1.18
C TYR A 514 4.28 -5.57 -0.05
N LEU A 515 3.22 -4.79 0.12
CA LEU A 515 3.05 -3.91 1.28
C LEU A 515 2.39 -4.70 2.42
N TRP A 516 3.10 -4.86 3.54
CA TRP A 516 2.61 -5.60 4.71
C TRP A 516 2.13 -4.69 5.83
N CYS A 517 1.04 -5.08 6.49
CA CYS A 517 0.60 -4.41 7.71
C CYS A 517 1.52 -4.81 8.88
N SER A 518 2.07 -3.82 9.59
CA SER A 518 2.80 -4.05 10.83
C SER A 518 2.52 -2.95 11.85
N VAL A 519 1.96 -3.34 13.00
CA VAL A 519 1.75 -2.45 14.16
C VAL A 519 3.01 -2.24 15.02
N ASP A 520 4.09 -2.97 14.72
CA ASP A 520 5.39 -2.80 15.33
C ASP A 520 6.38 -2.16 14.36
N ILE A 521 7.11 -1.15 14.85
CA ILE A 521 8.18 -0.52 14.07
C ILE A 521 9.40 -1.44 13.90
N ASP A 522 9.59 -2.37 14.84
CA ASP A 522 10.51 -3.48 14.71
C ASP A 522 9.71 -4.77 14.54
N PRO A 523 9.29 -5.08 13.30
CA PRO A 523 8.26 -6.08 13.06
C PRO A 523 8.69 -7.48 13.47
N LYS A 524 7.74 -8.25 14.01
CA LYS A 524 7.91 -9.70 14.20
C LYS A 524 8.31 -10.37 12.88
N TYR A 525 7.59 -10.07 11.80
CA TYR A 525 7.82 -10.54 10.44
C TYR A 525 8.78 -9.58 9.71
N ALA A 526 10.07 -9.74 9.98
CA ALA A 526 11.12 -8.80 9.57
C ALA A 526 11.69 -9.04 8.17
N GLU A 527 11.20 -10.04 7.44
CA GLU A 527 11.73 -10.44 6.14
C GLU A 527 11.36 -9.47 5.01
N TYR A 528 10.37 -8.60 5.17
CA TYR A 528 9.90 -7.71 4.09
C TYR A 528 10.28 -6.24 4.26
N SER A 529 10.52 -5.62 3.11
CA SER A 529 10.93 -4.24 2.91
C SER A 529 9.83 -3.22 3.19
N LEU A 530 8.62 -3.45 2.68
CA LEU A 530 7.52 -2.49 2.74
C LEU A 530 6.57 -2.88 3.85
N GLN A 531 6.60 -2.13 4.95
CA GLN A 531 5.74 -2.35 6.10
C GLN A 531 5.20 -1.03 6.64
N THR A 532 3.94 -1.00 7.02
CA THR A 532 3.28 0.20 7.55
C THR A 532 2.13 -0.17 8.47
N SER A 533 1.80 0.72 9.41
CA SER A 533 0.54 0.68 10.16
C SER A 533 -0.43 1.79 9.76
N ARG A 534 -0.05 2.64 8.80
CA ARG A 534 -0.87 3.79 8.42
C ARG A 534 -2.12 3.28 7.75
N GLU A 535 -3.27 3.63 8.31
CA GLU A 535 -4.55 3.11 7.84
C GLU A 535 -4.78 3.47 6.37
N ALA A 536 -4.48 4.71 5.97
CA ALA A 536 -4.62 5.16 4.60
C ALA A 536 -3.62 4.55 3.60
N ASP A 537 -2.62 3.76 4.02
CA ASP A 537 -1.81 2.96 3.09
C ASP A 537 -2.53 1.66 2.66
N PHE A 538 -3.55 1.22 3.42
CA PHE A 538 -4.42 0.10 3.06
C PHE A 538 -5.83 0.57 2.71
N ASN A 539 -6.37 1.55 3.41
CA ASN A 539 -7.75 2.03 3.27
C ASN A 539 -7.77 3.41 2.61
N TRP A 540 -6.95 3.64 1.58
CA TRP A 540 -6.97 4.91 0.85
C TRP A 540 -8.35 5.12 0.19
N SER A 541 -8.71 6.39 0.04
CA SER A 541 -9.92 6.82 -0.63
C SER A 541 -9.88 6.45 -2.11
N VAL A 542 -10.99 5.91 -2.60
CA VAL A 542 -11.17 5.54 -4.01
C VAL A 542 -12.51 6.08 -4.48
N ASN A 543 -12.59 6.56 -5.74
CA ASN A 543 -13.85 7.02 -6.34
C ASN A 543 -14.57 8.12 -5.53
N GLN A 544 -13.79 8.87 -4.74
CA GLN A 544 -14.28 9.98 -3.92
C GLN A 544 -13.94 11.31 -4.60
N THR A 545 -14.80 12.31 -4.38
CA THR A 545 -14.67 13.66 -4.91
C THR A 545 -14.76 14.64 -3.75
N ARG A 546 -14.04 15.76 -3.81
CA ARG A 546 -14.08 16.83 -2.82
C ARG A 546 -14.12 18.18 -3.50
N LEU A 547 -14.93 19.09 -2.94
CA LEU A 547 -15.16 20.45 -3.42
C LEU A 547 -14.44 21.45 -2.52
N TYR A 548 -13.85 22.45 -3.18
CA TYR A 548 -13.13 23.55 -2.56
C TYR A 548 -13.72 24.88 -3.07
N PRO A 549 -14.90 25.29 -2.59
CA PRO A 549 -15.56 26.51 -3.05
C PRO A 549 -14.82 27.76 -2.55
N ARG A 550 -14.85 28.82 -3.37
CA ARG A 550 -14.24 30.13 -3.11
C ARG A 550 -15.09 31.26 -3.69
N ALA A 551 -15.24 32.36 -2.94
CA ALA A 551 -15.89 33.57 -3.44
C ALA A 551 -15.18 34.20 -4.64
N ARG A 552 -15.93 34.62 -5.67
CA ARG A 552 -15.42 35.44 -6.78
C ARG A 552 -15.64 36.94 -6.54
N ALA A 553 -15.17 37.75 -7.50
CA ALA A 553 -15.39 39.19 -7.49
C ALA A 553 -16.84 39.59 -7.76
N GLU A 554 -17.53 38.78 -8.56
CA GLU A 554 -18.94 38.92 -8.86
C GLU A 554 -19.75 38.41 -7.65
N ALA A 555 -20.67 39.24 -7.16
CA ALA A 555 -21.56 38.85 -6.07
C ALA A 555 -22.46 37.68 -6.50
N GLY A 556 -22.67 36.71 -5.61
CA GLY A 556 -23.45 35.52 -5.93
C GLY A 556 -22.76 34.54 -6.89
N VAL A 557 -21.44 34.61 -7.05
CA VAL A 557 -20.69 33.64 -7.87
C VAL A 557 -19.60 32.97 -7.03
N LEU A 558 -19.62 31.64 -7.01
CA LEU A 558 -18.58 30.82 -6.42
C LEU A 558 -17.73 30.15 -7.50
N GLU A 559 -16.42 30.12 -7.29
CA GLU A 559 -15.51 29.22 -7.97
C GLU A 559 -15.37 27.95 -7.16
N VAL A 560 -15.38 26.79 -7.79
CA VAL A 560 -15.27 25.52 -7.07
C VAL A 560 -14.11 24.75 -7.67
N ASP A 561 -13.02 24.59 -6.94
CA ASP A 561 -11.99 23.63 -7.33
C ASP A 561 -12.44 22.22 -6.92
N VAL A 562 -12.11 21.20 -7.72
CA VAL A 562 -12.48 19.81 -7.45
C VAL A 562 -11.23 18.93 -7.38
N GLU A 563 -11.17 18.11 -6.34
CA GLU A 563 -10.22 17.01 -6.18
C GLU A 563 -10.94 15.68 -6.31
N THR A 564 -10.26 14.68 -6.90
CA THR A 564 -10.79 13.33 -6.95
C THR A 564 -9.72 12.27 -6.74
N ALA A 565 -10.12 11.18 -6.09
CA ALA A 565 -9.37 9.95 -5.97
C ALA A 565 -9.94 8.83 -6.85
N THR A 566 -10.59 9.17 -7.97
CA THR A 566 -11.07 8.22 -8.98
C THR A 566 -9.89 7.69 -9.81
N PRO A 567 -9.53 6.40 -9.71
CA PRO A 567 -8.50 5.81 -10.56
C PRO A 567 -8.94 5.79 -12.01
N ASN A 568 -7.99 5.90 -12.94
CA ASN A 568 -8.28 6.03 -14.37
C ASN A 568 -9.33 7.12 -14.65
N PHE A 569 -9.17 8.29 -14.03
CA PHE A 569 -10.12 9.39 -14.18
C PHE A 569 -10.33 9.77 -15.65
N SER A 570 -11.60 9.95 -16.05
CA SER A 570 -11.99 10.37 -17.40
C SER A 570 -12.57 11.78 -17.43
N HIS A 571 -13.57 12.05 -16.58
CA HIS A 571 -14.27 13.32 -16.53
C HIS A 571 -15.07 13.46 -15.23
N TYR A 572 -15.53 14.67 -14.96
CA TYR A 572 -16.52 14.93 -13.92
C TYR A 572 -17.93 14.92 -14.49
N GLN A 573 -18.89 14.53 -13.66
CA GLN A 573 -20.30 14.80 -13.88
C GLN A 573 -20.77 15.80 -12.83
N ILE A 574 -21.59 16.76 -13.26
CA ILE A 574 -22.07 17.87 -12.45
C ILE A 574 -23.59 17.96 -12.53
N ARG A 575 -24.24 18.18 -11.39
CA ARG A 575 -25.67 18.43 -11.27
C ARG A 575 -25.90 19.66 -10.39
N ILE A 576 -26.79 20.54 -10.83
CA ILE A 576 -27.16 21.77 -10.14
C ILE A 576 -28.67 21.69 -9.85
N ASP A 577 -29.08 22.00 -8.62
CA ASP A 577 -30.48 22.10 -8.16
C ASP A 577 -31.37 20.91 -8.58
N GLY A 578 -30.82 19.69 -8.49
CA GLY A 578 -31.54 18.46 -8.82
C GLY A 578 -31.82 18.25 -10.31
N GLY A 579 -31.19 19.03 -11.21
CA GLY A 579 -31.29 18.88 -12.65
C GLY A 579 -30.60 17.64 -13.22
N GLU A 580 -30.35 17.65 -14.53
CA GLU A 580 -29.67 16.54 -15.21
C GLU A 580 -28.15 16.54 -14.96
N TRP A 581 -27.55 15.35 -14.94
CA TRP A 581 -26.10 15.20 -14.88
C TRP A 581 -25.47 15.63 -16.22
N THR A 582 -24.51 16.55 -16.16
CA THR A 582 -23.77 17.03 -17.32
C THR A 582 -22.28 16.70 -17.20
N GLN A 583 -21.65 16.33 -18.31
CA GLN A 583 -20.21 16.01 -18.35
C GLN A 583 -19.37 17.29 -18.43
N ALA A 584 -18.31 17.39 -17.62
CA ALA A 584 -17.38 18.51 -17.59
C ALA A 584 -15.93 18.02 -17.32
N GLN A 585 -14.94 18.81 -17.76
CA GLN A 585 -13.51 18.53 -17.55
C GLN A 585 -12.95 19.18 -16.28
N ALA A 586 -13.50 20.34 -15.91
CA ALA A 586 -13.28 21.01 -14.63
C ALA A 586 -14.57 21.76 -14.28
N PRO A 587 -14.93 21.87 -13.00
CA PRO A 587 -16.16 22.51 -12.54
C PRO A 587 -16.30 23.98 -13.01
N PRO A 588 -17.56 24.44 -13.16
CA PRO A 588 -17.94 25.77 -13.62
C PRO A 588 -17.74 26.85 -12.54
N SER A 589 -17.77 28.11 -12.97
CA SER A 589 -18.26 29.19 -12.11
C SER A 589 -19.72 28.90 -11.74
N TRP A 590 -20.03 28.78 -10.45
CA TRP A 590 -21.36 28.50 -9.95
C TRP A 590 -22.07 29.81 -9.59
N SER A 591 -22.98 30.25 -10.47
CA SER A 591 -23.84 31.40 -10.22
C SER A 591 -25.01 31.01 -9.32
N LEU A 592 -25.16 31.71 -8.21
CA LEU A 592 -26.20 31.49 -7.21
C LEU A 592 -27.44 32.32 -7.53
N HIS A 593 -28.61 31.71 -7.42
CA HIS A 593 -29.88 32.42 -7.37
C HIS A 593 -30.28 32.69 -5.91
N GLU A 594 -31.22 33.61 -5.70
CA GLU A 594 -31.79 33.88 -4.36
C GLU A 594 -32.32 32.60 -3.70
N GLY A 595 -32.06 32.44 -2.41
CA GLY A 595 -32.46 31.27 -1.64
C GLY A 595 -31.44 30.13 -1.65
N ALA A 596 -31.92 28.89 -1.56
CA ALA A 596 -31.07 27.70 -1.47
C ALA A 596 -30.61 27.22 -2.85
N ASN A 597 -29.32 26.93 -2.97
CA ASN A 597 -28.67 26.41 -4.17
C ASN A 597 -27.94 25.10 -3.81
N GLU A 598 -27.95 24.11 -4.70
CA GLU A 598 -27.30 22.82 -4.53
C GLU A 598 -26.38 22.48 -5.71
N LEU A 599 -25.13 22.10 -5.40
CA LEU A 599 -24.14 21.61 -6.35
C LEU A 599 -23.75 20.17 -5.99
N GLU A 600 -23.78 19.28 -6.98
CA GLU A 600 -23.27 17.92 -6.85
C GLU A 600 -22.25 17.61 -7.94
N VAL A 601 -21.13 17.00 -7.56
CA VAL A 601 -20.05 16.63 -8.48
C VAL A 601 -19.55 15.23 -8.17
N ARG A 602 -19.30 14.42 -9.20
CA ARG A 602 -18.65 13.10 -9.07
C ARG A 602 -17.66 12.85 -10.19
N GLY A 603 -16.57 12.14 -9.88
CA GLY A 603 -15.64 11.61 -10.87
C GLY A 603 -16.18 10.35 -11.57
N VAL A 604 -15.83 10.20 -12.86
CA VAL A 604 -16.12 9.01 -13.66
C VAL A 604 -14.81 8.45 -14.19
N ASN A 605 -14.59 7.14 -14.04
CA ASN A 605 -13.40 6.48 -14.57
C ASN A 605 -13.53 6.14 -16.07
N THR A 606 -12.43 5.72 -16.72
CA THR A 606 -12.41 5.33 -18.13
C THR A 606 -13.23 4.07 -18.44
N PHE A 607 -13.68 3.33 -17.43
CA PHE A 607 -14.63 2.22 -17.58
C PHE A 607 -16.09 2.67 -17.49
N GLY A 608 -16.34 3.98 -17.35
CA GLY A 608 -17.68 4.56 -17.26
C GLY A 608 -18.34 4.41 -15.89
N ARG A 609 -17.61 3.99 -14.84
CA ARG A 609 -18.15 3.96 -13.47
C ARG A 609 -18.02 5.32 -12.82
N ALA A 610 -19.15 5.84 -12.36
CA ALA A 610 -19.21 7.03 -11.54
C ALA A 610 -18.99 6.67 -10.07
N GLY A 611 -18.18 7.46 -9.38
CA GLY A 611 -17.98 7.35 -7.94
C GLY A 611 -19.07 8.04 -7.12
N ARG A 612 -18.81 8.17 -5.81
CA ARG A 612 -19.68 8.94 -4.92
C ARG A 612 -19.66 10.43 -5.29
N SER A 613 -20.85 11.04 -5.30
CA SER A 613 -20.99 12.50 -5.45
C SER A 613 -20.63 13.24 -4.17
N ALA A 614 -19.82 14.29 -4.31
CA ALA A 614 -19.72 15.37 -3.34
C ALA A 614 -20.87 16.35 -3.54
N ARG A 615 -21.44 16.86 -2.47
CA ARG A 615 -22.60 17.75 -2.46
C ARG A 615 -22.34 18.97 -1.58
N LEU A 616 -22.72 20.13 -2.08
CA LEU A 616 -22.62 21.42 -1.40
C LEU A 616 -23.95 22.15 -1.53
N LYS A 617 -24.52 22.59 -0.40
CA LYS A 617 -25.69 23.47 -0.38
C LYS A 617 -25.35 24.81 0.25
N VAL A 618 -25.75 25.89 -0.41
CA VAL A 618 -25.56 27.26 0.08
C VAL A 618 -26.84 28.06 -0.02
N ALA A 619 -27.06 28.97 0.92
CA ALA A 619 -28.07 30.03 0.79
C ALA A 619 -27.40 31.28 0.23
N TYR A 620 -28.10 31.98 -0.66
CA TYR A 620 -27.71 33.28 -1.16
C TYR A 620 -28.78 34.34 -0.90
N SER A 621 -28.35 35.51 -0.41
CA SER A 621 -29.16 36.71 -0.19
C SER A 621 -28.43 37.94 -0.76
N GLY A 622 -28.92 38.45 -1.88
CA GLY A 622 -28.29 39.50 -2.69
C GLY A 622 -28.33 40.91 -2.13
#